data_AF-N9XWE6-F1
#
_entry.id   AF-N9XWE6-F1
#
_cell.length_a   1.000
_cell.length_b   1.000
_cell.length_c   1.000
_cell.angle_alpha   90.00
_cell.angle_beta   90.00
_cell.angle_gamma   90.00
#
_symmetry.space_group_name_H-M   'P 1'
#
loop_
_entity.id
_entity.type
_entity.pdbx_description
1 polymer ?
#
loop_
_entity_poly.entity_id
_entity_poly.type
_entity_poly.pdbx_seq_one_letter_code
_entity_poly.pdbx_strand_id
1 'polypeptide(L)'
;MEIIILSITPIFLIILGIVIRTGKANFLIAGYNTASKEEKEKINEKELAKSTGNLLLILGGIQFILLICRLLSLGDFKFLLVCVNILFIFVTIGGVIYMNTAKKFKR
;
A
#
# COMPACT_ATOMS: atom_id res chain seq x y z
N MET A 1 16.22 -19.06 4.13
CA MET A 1 14.87 -18.86 4.71
C MET A 1 14.53 -17.38 4.87
N GLU A 2 15.39 -16.56 5.49
CA GLU A 2 15.12 -15.12 5.71
C GLU A 2 14.86 -14.32 4.43
N ILE A 3 15.63 -14.52 3.36
CA ILE A 3 15.42 -13.81 2.08
C ILE A 3 14.03 -14.07 1.49
N ILE A 4 13.55 -15.31 1.61
CA ILE A 4 12.21 -15.69 1.14
C ILE A 4 11.15 -14.97 1.97
N ILE A 5 11.34 -14.90 3.29
CA ILE A 5 10.40 -14.19 4.19
C ILE A 5 10.36 -12.69 3.84
N LEU A 6 11.52 -12.08 3.63
CA LEU A 6 11.62 -10.65 3.30
C LEU A 6 11.07 -10.30 1.91
N SER A 7 10.97 -11.26 0.99
CA SER A 7 10.46 -11.01 -0.36
C SER A 7 8.93 -11.15 -0.48
N ILE A 8 8.28 -11.95 0.36
CA ILE A 8 6.83 -12.22 0.27
C ILE A 8 6.01 -10.92 0.38
N THR A 9 6.19 -10.15 1.45
CA THR A 9 5.41 -8.94 1.70
C THR A 9 5.54 -7.89 0.59
N PRO A 10 6.74 -7.45 0.18
CA PRO A 10 6.85 -6.42 -0.86
C PRO A 10 6.31 -6.89 -2.20
N ILE A 11 6.57 -8.15 -2.60
CA ILE A 11 6.04 -8.71 -3.85
C ILE A 11 4.51 -8.74 -3.82
N PHE A 12 3.92 -9.22 -2.72
CA PHE A 12 2.48 -9.28 -2.56
C PHE A 12 1.83 -7.88 -2.65
N LEU A 13 2.40 -6.88 -1.95
CA LEU A 13 1.91 -5.51 -1.99
C LEU A 13 2.03 -4.89 -3.39
N ILE A 14 3.14 -5.15 -4.10
CA ILE A 14 3.33 -4.65 -5.46
C ILE A 14 2.30 -5.25 -6.42
N ILE A 15 2.09 -6.57 -6.37
CA ILE A 15 1.09 -7.25 -7.19
C ILE A 15 -0.31 -6.70 -6.90
N LEU A 16 -0.70 -6.60 -5.63
CA LEU A 16 -1.98 -6.01 -5.26
C LEU A 16 -2.11 -4.57 -5.73
N GLY A 17 -1.05 -3.76 -5.59
CA GLY A 17 -1.03 -2.38 -6.06
C GLY A 17 -1.30 -2.26 -7.56
N ILE A 18 -0.65 -3.10 -8.37
CA ILE A 18 -0.87 -3.17 -9.82
C ILE A 18 -2.32 -3.59 -10.13
N VAL A 19 -2.80 -4.65 -9.48
CA VAL A 19 -4.15 -5.20 -9.73
C VAL A 19 -5.24 -4.20 -9.35
N ILE A 20 -5.13 -3.53 -8.18
CA ILE A 20 -6.11 -2.52 -7.73
C ILE A 20 -6.10 -1.30 -8.67
N ARG A 21 -4.94 -0.86 -9.20
CA ARG A 21 -4.88 0.27 -10.15
C ARG A 21 -5.69 0.06 -11.42
N THR A 22 -5.99 -1.18 -11.79
CA THR A 22 -6.86 -1.47 -12.94
C THR A 22 -8.31 -1.06 -12.73
N GLY A 23 -8.72 -0.78 -11.48
CA GLY A 23 -10.11 -0.53 -11.09
C GLY A 23 -10.99 -1.78 -11.05
N LYS A 24 -10.51 -2.94 -11.51
CA LYS A 24 -11.29 -4.18 -11.54
C LYS A 24 -11.32 -4.92 -10.20
N ALA A 25 -10.44 -4.55 -9.27
CA ALA A 25 -10.27 -5.22 -7.98
C ALA A 25 -10.62 -4.31 -6.79
N ASN A 26 -11.50 -3.32 -7.00
CA ASN A 26 -11.89 -2.39 -5.94
C ASN A 26 -12.65 -3.05 -4.78
N PHE A 27 -13.18 -4.26 -4.99
CA PHE A 27 -13.73 -5.10 -3.92
C PHE A 27 -12.69 -5.46 -2.83
N LEU A 28 -11.39 -5.33 -3.11
CA LEU A 28 -10.31 -5.50 -2.12
C LEU A 28 -10.14 -4.27 -1.21
N ILE A 29 -10.72 -3.13 -1.57
CA ILE A 29 -10.64 -1.90 -0.79
C ILE A 29 -11.75 -1.96 0.26
N ALA A 30 -11.42 -2.29 1.51
CA ALA A 30 -12.40 -2.57 2.57
C ALA A 30 -13.50 -1.50 2.67
N GLY A 31 -13.13 -0.21 2.75
CA GLY A 31 -14.10 0.89 2.83
C GLY A 31 -15.00 1.05 1.60
N TYR A 32 -14.54 0.63 0.41
CA TYR A 32 -15.40 0.56 -0.77
C TYR A 32 -16.27 -0.70 -0.74
N ASN A 33 -15.71 -1.85 -0.37
CA ASN A 33 -16.43 -3.13 -0.36
C ASN A 33 -17.62 -3.13 0.63
N THR A 34 -17.44 -2.51 1.80
CA THR A 34 -18.48 -2.39 2.84
C THR A 34 -19.47 -1.26 2.60
N ALA A 35 -19.19 -0.35 1.67
CA ALA A 35 -20.10 0.76 1.36
C ALA A 35 -21.40 0.24 0.71
N SER A 36 -22.52 0.88 1.06
CA SER A 36 -23.81 0.65 0.41
C SER A 36 -23.77 1.07 -1.06
N LYS A 37 -24.78 0.67 -1.84
CA LYS A 37 -24.86 1.10 -3.26
C LYS A 37 -24.90 2.63 -3.38
N GLU A 38 -25.69 3.29 -2.53
CA GLU A 38 -25.82 4.75 -2.49
C GLU A 38 -24.52 5.47 -2.10
N GLU A 39 -23.73 4.86 -1.21
CA GLU A 39 -22.42 5.41 -0.83
C GLU A 39 -21.39 5.23 -1.94
N LYS A 40 -21.39 4.07 -2.62
CA LYS A 40 -20.50 3.80 -3.77
C LYS A 40 -20.72 4.81 -4.90
N GLU A 41 -21.95 5.22 -5.15
CA GLU A 41 -22.26 6.23 -6.18
C GLU A 41 -21.63 7.60 -5.90
N LYS A 42 -21.38 7.92 -4.63
CA LYS A 42 -20.73 9.16 -4.18
C LYS A 42 -19.20 9.07 -4.18
N ILE A 43 -18.63 7.90 -4.47
CA ILE A 43 -17.18 7.67 -4.48
C ILE A 43 -16.65 7.79 -5.91
N ASN A 44 -15.59 8.56 -6.08
CA ASN A 44 -14.79 8.54 -7.30
C ASN A 44 -13.93 7.27 -7.33
N GLU A 45 -14.52 6.18 -7.80
CA GLU A 45 -13.93 4.85 -7.83
C GLU A 45 -12.58 4.82 -8.56
N LYS A 46 -12.45 5.58 -9.67
CA LYS A 46 -11.22 5.63 -10.46
C LYS A 46 -10.05 6.24 -9.67
N GLU A 47 -10.29 7.36 -8.99
CA GLU A 47 -9.26 8.00 -8.17
C GLU A 47 -8.94 7.20 -6.91
N LEU A 48 -9.94 6.56 -6.31
CA LEU A 48 -9.75 5.68 -5.16
C LEU A 48 -8.89 4.46 -5.52
N ALA A 49 -9.19 3.78 -6.63
CA ALA A 49 -8.42 2.64 -7.14
C ALA A 49 -6.96 3.03 -7.42
N LYS A 50 -6.78 4.13 -8.16
CA LYS A 50 -5.44 4.66 -8.50
C LYS A 50 -4.64 5.00 -7.25
N SER A 51 -5.24 5.71 -6.29
CA SER A 51 -4.53 6.15 -5.09
C SER A 51 -4.24 5.00 -4.13
N THR A 52 -5.19 4.07 -3.94
CA THR A 52 -5.00 2.87 -3.11
C THR A 52 -3.89 1.99 -3.68
N GLY A 53 -3.93 1.73 -4.99
CA GLY A 53 -2.89 0.91 -5.61
C GLY A 53 -1.52 1.59 -5.61
N ASN A 54 -1.45 2.93 -5.78
CA ASN A 54 -0.19 3.67 -5.60
C ASN A 54 0.33 3.58 -4.16
N LEU A 55 -0.55 3.66 -3.15
CA LEU A 55 -0.15 3.48 -1.75
C LEU A 55 0.48 2.09 -1.55
N LEU A 56 -0.13 1.03 -2.06
CA LEU A 56 0.42 -0.33 -1.96
C LEU A 56 1.76 -0.48 -2.69
N LEU A 57 1.93 0.15 -3.86
CA LEU A 57 3.21 0.18 -4.57
C LEU A 57 4.31 0.87 -3.74
N ILE A 58 3.99 2.00 -3.11
CA ILE A 58 4.93 2.72 -2.23
C ILE A 58 5.29 1.86 -1.01
N LEU A 59 4.29 1.27 -0.34
CA LEU A 59 4.50 0.39 0.80
C LEU A 59 5.31 -0.86 0.45
N GLY A 60 5.06 -1.45 -0.71
CA GLY A 60 5.86 -2.55 -1.26
C GLY A 60 7.30 -2.13 -1.52
N GLY A 61 7.52 -0.95 -2.13
CA GLY A 61 8.85 -0.38 -2.35
C GLY A 61 9.61 -0.11 -1.05
N ILE A 62 8.94 0.42 -0.02
CA ILE A 62 9.51 0.65 1.31
C ILE A 62 9.99 -0.66 1.92
N GLN A 63 9.18 -1.73 1.89
CA GLN A 63 9.58 -3.05 2.41
C GLN A 63 10.70 -3.69 1.57
N PHE A 64 10.74 -3.42 0.27
CA PHE A 64 11.78 -3.93 -0.62
C PHE A 64 13.19 -3.41 -0.26
N ILE A 65 13.29 -2.27 0.43
CA ILE A 65 14.56 -1.74 0.96
C ILE A 65 15.23 -2.76 1.88
N LEU A 66 14.47 -3.45 2.75
CA LEU A 66 15.03 -4.44 3.67
C LEU A 66 15.63 -5.64 2.93
N LEU A 67 14.98 -6.08 1.86
CA LEU A 67 15.50 -7.15 1.01
C LEU A 67 16.82 -6.72 0.35
N ILE A 68 16.89 -5.52 -0.22
CA ILE A 68 18.10 -4.99 -0.85
C ILE A 68 19.23 -4.86 0.19
N CYS A 69 18.97 -4.23 1.33
CA CYS A 69 19.96 -4.06 2.39
C CYS A 69 20.49 -5.41 2.90
N ARG A 70 19.62 -6.43 3.00
CA ARG A 70 20.04 -7.79 3.39
C ARG A 70 20.94 -8.44 2.33
N LEU A 71 20.58 -8.35 1.05
CA LEU A 71 21.35 -8.93 -0.05
C LEU A 71 22.72 -8.27 -0.22
N LEU A 72 22.80 -6.97 0.01
CA LEU A 72 24.02 -6.17 -0.15
C LEU A 72 24.81 -6.02 1.16
N SER A 73 24.35 -6.64 2.26
CA SER A 73 24.96 -6.53 3.60
C SER A 73 25.18 -5.08 4.05
N LEU A 74 24.19 -4.21 3.81
CA LEU A 74 24.28 -2.78 4.09
C LEU A 74 23.79 -2.43 5.50
N GLY A 75 24.63 -1.71 6.24
CA GLY A 75 24.27 -1.09 7.51
C GLY A 75 23.90 -2.06 8.63
N ASP A 76 23.47 -1.51 9.77
CA ASP A 76 22.90 -2.31 10.85
C ASP A 76 21.47 -2.72 10.47
N PHE A 77 21.30 -4.00 10.15
CA PHE A 77 20.02 -4.55 9.73
C PHE A 77 18.91 -4.39 10.78
N LYS A 78 19.23 -4.47 12.08
CA LYS A 78 18.22 -4.31 13.15
C LYS A 78 17.73 -2.87 13.21
N PHE A 79 18.65 -1.91 13.10
CA PHE A 79 18.30 -0.49 13.03
C PHE A 79 17.47 -0.18 11.78
N LEU A 80 17.89 -0.67 10.61
CA LEU A 80 17.17 -0.51 9.35
C LEU A 80 15.76 -1.12 9.40
N LEU A 81 15.61 -2.32 9.99
CA LEU A 81 14.32 -2.97 10.20
C LEU A 81 13.35 -2.05 10.95
N VAL A 82 13.80 -1.44 12.05
CA VAL A 82 12.97 -0.52 12.85
C VAL A 82 12.60 0.71 12.04
N CYS A 83 13.58 1.37 11.40
CA CYS A 83 13.34 2.58 10.61
C CYS A 83 12.35 2.35 9.46
N VAL A 84 12.51 1.25 8.70
CA VAL A 84 11.63 0.92 7.57
C VAL A 84 10.20 0.65 8.06
N ASN A 85 10.02 -0.05 9.18
CA ASN A 85 8.68 -0.34 9.70
C ASN A 85 8.00 0.91 10.28
N ILE A 86 8.75 1.82 10.91
CA ILE A 86 8.20 3.12 11.33
C ILE A 86 7.72 3.90 10.10
N LEU A 87 8.54 3.98 9.05
CA LEU A 87 8.16 4.66 7.81
C LEU A 87 6.93 4.02 7.16
N PHE A 88 6.87 2.68 7.12
CA PHE A 88 5.73 1.93 6.60
C PHE A 88 4.42 2.29 7.31
N ILE A 89 4.44 2.35 8.66
CA ILE A 89 3.28 2.72 9.47
C ILE A 89 2.87 4.17 9.17
N PHE A 90 3.81 5.11 9.17
CA PHE A 90 3.54 6.52 8.89
C PHE A 90 2.91 6.73 7.51
N VAL A 91 3.46 6.09 6.47
CA VAL A 91 2.93 6.18 5.10
C VAL A 91 1.55 5.53 5.00
N THR A 92 1.32 4.41 5.69
CA THR A 92 0.00 3.75 5.73
C THR A 92 -1.05 4.68 6.34
N ILE A 93 -0.78 5.22 7.53
CA ILE A 93 -1.71 6.12 8.24
C ILE A 93 -1.95 7.38 7.39
N GLY A 94 -0.90 8.02 6.90
CA GLY A 94 -1.00 9.22 6.07
C GLY A 94 -1.78 8.98 4.78
N GLY A 95 -1.55 7.84 4.12
CA GLY A 95 -2.26 7.44 2.91
C GLY A 95 -3.76 7.21 3.16
N VAL A 96 -4.11 6.54 4.26
CA VAL A 96 -5.51 6.33 4.66
C VAL A 96 -6.19 7.67 4.98
N ILE A 97 -5.56 8.54 5.79
CA ILE A 97 -6.11 9.87 6.11
C ILE A 97 -6.33 10.69 4.83
N TYR A 98 -5.34 10.70 3.93
CA TYR A 98 -5.43 11.41 2.65
C TYR A 98 -6.63 10.92 1.82
N MET A 99 -6.81 9.61 1.71
CA MET A 99 -7.91 9.02 0.94
C MET A 99 -9.30 9.29 1.53
N ASN A 100 -9.39 9.44 2.85
CA ASN A 100 -10.66 9.73 3.52
C ASN A 100 -11.01 11.23 3.54
N THR A 101 -10.02 12.11 3.47
CA THR A 101 -10.23 13.57 3.65
C THR A 101 -10.25 14.35 2.35
N ALA A 102 -9.50 13.93 1.32
CA ALA A 102 -9.38 14.72 0.10
C ALA A 102 -10.66 14.69 -0.73
N LYS A 103 -11.11 15.88 -1.18
CA LYS A 103 -12.35 16.04 -1.95
C LYS A 103 -12.37 15.26 -3.27
N LYS A 104 -11.21 14.99 -3.87
CA LYS A 104 -11.09 14.29 -5.17
C LYS A 104 -11.64 12.85 -5.18
N PHE A 105 -11.80 12.26 -3.99
CA PHE A 105 -12.37 10.91 -3.83
C PHE A 105 -13.90 10.91 -3.75
N LYS A 106 -14.52 12.08 -3.65
CA LYS A 106 -15.96 12.27 -3.74
C LYS A 106 -16.32 12.55 -5.20
N ARG A 107 -17.44 12.00 -5.65
CA ARG A 107 -18.02 12.27 -6.97
C ARG A 107 -18.73 13.61 -6.98
#